data_AF-A0AAW9BTD2-F1
#
_entry.id   AF-A0AAW9BTD2-F1
#
_cell.length_a   1.000
_cell.length_b   1.000
_cell.length_c   1.000
_cell.angle_alpha   90.00
_cell.angle_beta   90.00
_cell.angle_gamma   90.00
#
_symmetry.space_group_name_H-M   'P 1'
#
loop_
_entity.id
_entity.type
_entity.pdbx_description
1 polymer ?
#
loop_
_entity_poly.entity_id
_entity_poly.type
_entity_poly.pdbx_seq_one_letter_code
_entity_poly.pdbx_strand_id
1 'polypeptide(L)'
;MDWSQIMERPELLLMALAPIFFLCIAAEYGLGQRRGKLPYSAQYYLPEVACNFVLAGLHQAADILTGLLIAHFYLWMFDWRLFDIEMSVSTFLLLMLLQDFFYYWFHRASHRIRWMWAAHVVHHSSERMNFSTAFRQSLMYPLAGMWLFWLPLV
;
A
#
# COMPACT_ATOMS: atom_id res chain seq x y z
N MET A 1 11.18 20.33 -8.34
CA MET A 1 11.51 18.95 -8.75
C MET A 1 11.27 18.92 -10.24
N ASP A 2 12.32 18.71 -11.02
CA ASP A 2 12.17 18.58 -12.48
C ASP A 2 11.46 17.26 -12.78
N TRP A 3 10.57 17.23 -13.76
CA TRP A 3 9.80 16.04 -14.12
C TRP A 3 10.71 14.89 -14.54
N SER A 4 11.84 15.20 -15.16
CA SER A 4 12.91 14.27 -15.51
C SER A 4 13.40 13.45 -14.30
N GLN A 5 13.63 14.11 -13.16
CA GLN A 5 14.14 13.46 -11.95
C GLN A 5 13.15 12.48 -11.32
N ILE A 6 11.85 12.75 -11.43
CA ILE A 6 10.80 11.85 -10.92
C ILE A 6 10.69 10.61 -11.80
N MET A 7 10.84 10.79 -13.12
CA MET A 7 10.81 9.69 -14.08
C MET A 7 12.03 8.78 -13.94
N GLU A 8 13.21 9.34 -13.70
CA GLU A 8 14.44 8.56 -13.48
C GLU A 8 14.50 7.91 -12.11
N ARG A 9 13.86 8.52 -11.10
CA ARG A 9 13.85 8.06 -9.71
C ARG A 9 12.44 8.07 -9.12
N PRO A 10 11.57 7.14 -9.53
CA PRO A 10 10.19 7.07 -9.06
C PRO A 10 10.08 6.90 -7.53
N GLU A 11 11.12 6.36 -6.87
CA GLU A 11 11.19 6.26 -5.41
C GLU A 11 11.17 7.63 -4.71
N LEU A 12 11.62 8.71 -5.36
CA LEU A 12 11.53 10.06 -4.81
C LEU A 12 10.10 10.50 -4.60
N LEU A 13 9.17 10.05 -5.46
CA LEU A 13 7.75 10.34 -5.30
C LEU A 13 7.23 9.72 -4.00
N LEU A 14 7.57 8.46 -3.73
CA LEU A 14 7.18 7.77 -2.49
C LEU A 14 7.80 8.45 -1.25
N MET A 15 9.08 8.82 -1.33
CA MET A 15 9.77 9.54 -0.25
C MET A 15 9.16 10.91 0.03
N ALA A 16 8.66 11.61 -1.00
CA ALA A 16 7.99 12.89 -0.85
C ALA A 16 6.57 12.76 -0.28
N LEU A 17 5.84 11.70 -0.64
CA LEU A 17 4.47 11.46 -0.18
C LEU A 17 4.40 10.98 1.28
N ALA A 18 5.39 10.22 1.76
CA ALA A 18 5.38 9.69 3.12
C ALA A 18 5.29 10.79 4.21
N PRO A 19 6.10 11.87 4.20
CA PRO A 19 5.95 12.99 5.12
C PRO A 19 4.57 13.65 5.08
N ILE A 20 3.96 13.77 3.89
CA ILE A 20 2.62 14.34 3.73
C ILE A 20 1.61 13.50 4.50
N PHE A 21 1.70 12.17 4.43
CA PHE A 21 0.81 11.28 5.17
C PHE A 21 0.95 11.44 6.69
N PHE A 22 2.19 11.56 7.20
CA PHE A 22 2.41 11.84 8.63
C PHE A 22 1.90 13.22 9.06
N LEU A 23 1.98 14.22 8.18
CA LEU A 23 1.35 15.52 8.41
C LEU A 23 -0.17 15.42 8.48
N CYS A 24 -0.80 14.58 7.64
CA CYS A 24 -2.24 14.30 7.73
C CYS A 24 -2.62 13.65 9.06
N ILE A 25 -1.86 12.67 9.54
CA ILE A 25 -2.04 12.05 10.87
C ILE A 25 -1.92 13.12 11.97
N ALA A 26 -0.87 13.95 11.92
CA ALA A 26 -0.64 15.01 12.90
C ALA A 26 -1.77 16.06 12.88
N ALA A 27 -2.27 16.40 11.70
CA ALA A 27 -3.39 17.32 11.51
C ALA A 27 -4.70 16.75 12.05
N GLU A 28 -5.03 15.48 11.75
CA GLU A 28 -6.22 14.80 12.28
C GLU A 28 -6.17 14.71 13.82
N TYR A 29 -5.00 14.37 14.37
CA TYR A 29 -4.80 14.33 15.81
C TYR A 29 -4.92 15.73 16.44
N GLY A 30 -4.28 16.75 15.86
CA GLY A 30 -4.26 18.11 16.41
C GLY A 30 -5.60 18.86 16.28
N LEU A 31 -6.22 18.79 15.11
CA LEU A 31 -7.48 19.50 14.80
C LEU A 31 -8.71 18.69 15.23
N GLY A 32 -8.62 17.37 15.23
CA GLY A 32 -9.68 16.43 15.60
C GLY A 32 -9.59 15.98 17.06
N GLN A 33 -8.62 15.11 17.36
CA GLN A 33 -8.53 14.42 18.66
C GLN A 33 -8.38 15.41 19.82
N ARG A 34 -7.41 16.33 19.77
CA ARG A 34 -7.15 17.29 20.86
C ARG A 34 -8.30 18.26 21.10
N ARG A 35 -9.08 18.56 20.06
CA ARG A 35 -10.24 19.47 20.14
C ARG A 35 -11.54 18.73 20.47
N GLY A 36 -11.50 17.41 20.71
CA GLY A 36 -12.68 16.59 21.00
C GLY A 36 -13.68 16.51 19.84
N LYS A 37 -13.22 16.73 18.59
CA LYS A 37 -14.09 16.76 17.40
C LYS A 37 -14.23 15.42 16.68
N LEU A 38 -13.41 14.43 17.04
CA LEU A 38 -13.49 13.10 16.41
C LEU A 38 -14.61 12.27 17.04
N PRO A 39 -15.43 11.58 16.21
CA PRO A 39 -16.36 10.57 16.70
C PRO A 39 -15.61 9.42 17.36
N TYR A 40 -16.28 8.65 18.22
CA TYR A 40 -15.68 7.50 18.89
C TYR A 40 -14.95 6.54 17.93
N SER A 41 -15.55 6.29 16.77
CA SER A 41 -15.04 5.43 15.70
C SER A 41 -13.82 5.97 14.95
N ALA A 42 -13.31 7.17 15.28
CA ALA A 42 -12.12 7.76 14.66
C ALA A 42 -11.13 8.28 15.72
N GLN A 43 -11.40 8.09 17.00
CA GLN A 43 -10.51 8.54 18.06
C GLN A 43 -9.19 7.77 18.05
N TYR A 44 -8.10 8.46 18.39
CA TYR A 44 -6.80 7.84 18.53
C TYR A 44 -6.72 7.11 19.88
N TYR A 45 -6.67 5.79 19.84
CA TYR A 45 -6.46 4.94 21.01
C TYR A 45 -5.07 4.31 20.94
N LEU A 46 -4.21 4.60 21.91
CA LEU A 46 -2.79 4.27 21.85
C LEU A 46 -2.50 2.78 21.58
N PRO A 47 -3.17 1.80 22.24
CA PRO A 47 -2.96 0.39 21.92
C PRO A 47 -3.30 0.02 20.47
N GLU A 48 -4.33 0.63 19.89
CA GLU A 48 -4.72 0.37 18.50
C GLU A 48 -3.72 1.00 17.51
N VAL A 49 -3.27 2.22 17.80
CA VAL A 49 -2.19 2.87 17.02
C VAL A 49 -0.92 2.03 17.06
N ALA A 50 -0.49 1.59 18.24
CA ALA A 50 0.68 0.73 18.40
C ALA A 50 0.52 -0.59 17.62
N CYS A 51 -0.66 -1.22 17.68
CA CYS A 51 -0.98 -2.41 16.89
C CYS A 51 -0.82 -2.16 15.38
N ASN A 52 -1.35 -1.04 14.87
CA ASN A 52 -1.24 -0.69 13.45
C ASN A 52 0.22 -0.54 13.01
N PHE A 53 1.07 0.15 13.79
CA PHE A 53 2.50 0.29 13.48
C PHE A 53 3.28 -1.04 13.57
N VAL A 54 2.98 -1.88 14.57
CA VAL A 54 3.59 -3.21 14.68
C VAL A 54 3.20 -4.07 13.48
N LEU A 55 1.94 -4.05 13.06
CA LEU A 55 1.46 -4.76 11.89
C LEU A 55 2.14 -4.27 10.59
N ALA A 56 2.30 -2.95 10.42
CA ALA A 56 3.09 -2.42 9.30
C ALA A 56 4.54 -2.90 9.32
N GLY A 57 5.20 -2.91 10.48
CA GLY A 57 6.56 -3.41 10.62
C GLY A 57 6.68 -4.91 10.28
N LEU A 58 5.72 -5.71 10.74
CA LEU A 58 5.65 -7.15 10.42
C LEU A 58 5.37 -7.41 8.94
N HIS A 59 4.49 -6.62 8.33
CA HIS A 59 4.25 -6.64 6.89
C HIS A 59 5.55 -6.34 6.12
N GLN A 60 6.25 -5.26 6.47
CA GLN A 60 7.51 -4.89 5.82
C GLN A 60 8.58 -5.98 5.99
N ALA A 61 8.65 -6.63 7.16
CA ALA A 61 9.57 -7.74 7.39
C ALA A 61 9.21 -8.95 6.50
N ALA A 62 7.93 -9.29 6.37
CA ALA A 62 7.48 -10.36 5.47
C ALA A 62 7.78 -10.05 4.00
N ASP A 63 7.59 -8.80 3.57
CA ASP A 63 7.97 -8.35 2.23
C ASP A 63 9.47 -8.49 1.98
N ILE A 64 10.33 -8.13 2.94
CA ILE A 64 11.78 -8.29 2.79
C ILE A 64 12.16 -9.77 2.66
N LEU A 65 11.58 -10.65 3.50
CA LEU A 65 11.88 -12.09 3.49
C LEU A 65 11.46 -12.77 2.17
N THR A 66 10.32 -12.37 1.62
CA THR A 66 9.78 -12.92 0.35
C THR A 66 10.26 -12.16 -0.88
N GLY A 67 10.79 -10.95 -0.70
CA GLY A 67 11.00 -9.97 -1.75
C GLY A 67 12.05 -10.39 -2.76
N LEU A 68 13.11 -11.09 -2.34
CA LEU A 68 14.11 -11.63 -3.26
C LEU A 68 13.50 -12.64 -4.25
N LEU A 69 12.60 -13.50 -3.77
CA LEU A 69 11.92 -14.49 -4.61
C LEU A 69 10.95 -13.79 -5.58
N ILE A 70 10.16 -12.85 -5.07
CA ILE A 70 9.20 -12.09 -5.89
C ILE A 70 9.94 -11.25 -6.94
N ALA A 71 11.00 -10.54 -6.55
CA ALA A 71 11.82 -9.74 -7.46
C ALA A 71 12.47 -10.62 -8.54
N HIS A 72 13.02 -11.78 -8.17
CA HIS A 72 13.56 -12.72 -9.15
C HIS A 72 12.50 -13.18 -10.16
N PHE A 73 11.29 -13.50 -9.68
CA PHE A 73 10.18 -13.89 -10.56
C PHE A 73 9.75 -12.75 -11.49
N TYR A 74 9.68 -11.52 -10.99
CA TYR A 74 9.35 -10.33 -11.79
C TYR A 74 10.41 -10.05 -12.86
N LEU A 75 11.69 -10.14 -12.53
CA LEU A 75 12.78 -9.96 -13.50
C LEU A 75 12.73 -11.04 -14.59
N TRP A 76 12.48 -12.29 -14.20
CA TRP A 76 12.28 -13.37 -15.16
C TRP A 76 11.07 -13.11 -16.07
N MET A 77 9.94 -12.65 -15.53
CA MET A 77 8.76 -12.27 -16.32
C MET A 77 9.03 -11.07 -17.25
N PHE A 78 9.86 -10.12 -16.84
CA PHE A 78 10.21 -8.93 -17.61
C PHE A 78 10.98 -9.28 -18.90
N ASP A 79 11.71 -10.40 -18.92
CA ASP A 79 12.32 -10.93 -20.14
C ASP A 79 11.28 -11.40 -21.18
N TRP A 80 10.04 -11.66 -20.75
CA TRP A 80 8.90 -12.04 -21.59
C TRP A 80 7.91 -10.89 -21.80
N ARG A 81 8.27 -9.66 -21.44
CA ARG A 81 7.40 -8.49 -21.61
C ARG A 81 6.96 -8.35 -23.07
N LEU A 82 5.72 -7.91 -23.27
CA LEU A 82 5.14 -7.77 -24.60
C LEU A 82 5.58 -6.49 -25.31
N PHE A 83 5.88 -5.44 -24.55
CA PHE A 83 6.19 -4.12 -25.08
C PHE A 83 7.30 -3.45 -24.26
N ASP A 84 8.18 -2.73 -24.94
CA ASP A 84 9.07 -1.75 -24.32
C ASP A 84 8.32 -0.42 -24.22
N ILE A 85 7.92 -0.04 -23.00
CA ILE A 85 7.14 1.18 -22.76
C ILE A 85 8.05 2.23 -22.15
N GLU A 86 8.29 3.32 -22.89
CA GLU A 86 9.02 4.47 -22.37
C GLU A 86 8.17 5.27 -21.36
N MET A 87 8.82 5.76 -20.30
CA MET A 87 8.16 6.57 -19.29
C MET A 87 7.94 8.00 -19.81
N SER A 88 6.69 8.38 -19.98
CA SER A 88 6.20 9.68 -20.43
C SER A 88 5.05 10.10 -19.50
N VAL A 89 4.63 11.36 -19.55
CA VAL A 89 3.46 11.80 -18.75
C VAL A 89 2.21 10.98 -19.11
N SER A 90 2.00 10.67 -20.39
CA SER A 90 0.88 9.86 -20.84
C SER A 90 0.94 8.42 -20.33
N THR A 91 2.11 7.77 -20.42
CA THR A 91 2.26 6.38 -19.95
C THR A 91 2.22 6.29 -18.43
N PHE A 92 2.68 7.32 -17.71
CA PHE A 92 2.48 7.45 -16.27
C PHE A 92 0.99 7.56 -15.88
N LEU A 93 0.22 8.43 -16.56
CA LEU A 93 -1.22 8.54 -16.29
C LEU A 93 -1.96 7.22 -16.62
N LEU A 94 -1.59 6.55 -17.70
CA LEU A 94 -2.11 5.22 -18.02
C LEU A 94 -1.75 4.22 -16.92
N LEU A 95 -0.52 4.22 -16.43
CA LEU A 95 -0.06 3.36 -15.34
C LEU A 95 -0.85 3.63 -14.06
N MET A 96 -1.18 4.89 -13.73
CA MET A 96 -2.05 5.20 -12.59
C MET A 96 -3.43 4.56 -12.73
N LEU A 97 -4.04 4.64 -13.92
CA LEU A 97 -5.35 4.01 -14.17
C LEU A 97 -5.28 2.49 -14.06
N LEU A 98 -4.23 1.89 -14.62
CA LEU A 98 -4.03 0.44 -14.54
C LEU A 98 -3.73 0.00 -13.11
N GLN A 99 -2.95 0.76 -12.35
CA GLN A 99 -2.68 0.52 -10.94
C GLN A 99 -3.98 0.43 -10.13
N ASP A 100 -4.89 1.39 -10.32
CA ASP A 100 -6.21 1.39 -9.68
C ASP A 100 -7.06 0.20 -10.14
N PHE A 101 -7.01 -0.15 -11.43
CA PHE A 101 -7.73 -1.29 -11.98
C PHE A 101 -7.26 -2.62 -11.36
N PHE A 102 -5.96 -2.88 -11.30
CA PHE A 102 -5.42 -4.11 -10.70
C PHE A 102 -5.63 -4.13 -9.18
N TYR A 103 -5.49 -2.98 -8.51
CA TYR A 103 -5.81 -2.85 -7.09
C TYR A 103 -7.29 -3.18 -6.81
N TYR A 104 -8.22 -2.73 -7.66
CA TYR A 104 -9.64 -3.09 -7.54
C TYR A 104 -9.85 -4.60 -7.59
N TRP A 105 -9.22 -5.30 -8.53
CA TRP A 105 -9.37 -6.76 -8.64
C TRP A 105 -8.73 -7.50 -7.47
N PHE A 106 -7.55 -7.06 -7.02
CA PHE A 106 -6.93 -7.55 -5.79
C PHE A 106 -7.88 -7.40 -4.59
N HIS A 107 -8.42 -6.20 -4.41
CA HIS A 107 -9.31 -5.90 -3.28
C HIS A 107 -10.61 -6.71 -3.38
N ARG A 108 -11.23 -6.79 -4.57
CA ARG A 108 -12.42 -7.61 -4.80
C ARG A 108 -12.16 -9.08 -4.53
N ALA A 109 -11.05 -9.64 -4.99
CA ALA A 109 -10.68 -11.02 -4.74
C ALA A 109 -10.45 -11.26 -3.24
N SER A 110 -9.84 -10.31 -2.54
CA SER A 110 -9.66 -10.33 -1.09
C SER A 110 -10.96 -10.39 -0.29
N HIS A 111 -12.06 -9.86 -0.84
CA HIS A 111 -13.41 -9.97 -0.27
C HIS A 111 -14.21 -11.20 -0.73
N ARG A 112 -13.72 -11.95 -1.73
CA ARG A 112 -14.49 -13.04 -2.37
C ARG A 112 -13.83 -14.41 -2.26
N ILE A 113 -12.53 -14.47 -2.03
CA ILE A 113 -11.75 -15.71 -1.97
C ILE A 113 -11.26 -15.92 -0.55
N ARG A 114 -11.58 -17.07 0.06
CA ARG A 114 -11.28 -17.37 1.48
C ARG A 114 -9.80 -17.24 1.84
N TRP A 115 -8.91 -17.67 0.96
CA TRP A 115 -7.46 -17.56 1.15
C TRP A 115 -7.00 -16.11 1.23
N MET A 116 -7.47 -15.27 0.30
CA MET A 116 -7.12 -13.85 0.28
C MET A 116 -7.83 -13.08 1.40
N TRP A 117 -9.05 -13.47 1.79
CA TRP A 117 -9.73 -12.94 2.96
C TRP A 117 -8.95 -13.20 4.25
N ALA A 118 -8.33 -14.37 4.40
CA ALA A 118 -7.50 -14.67 5.57
C ALA A 118 -6.33 -13.69 5.72
N ALA A 119 -5.75 -13.21 4.60
CA ALA A 119 -4.77 -12.13 4.63
C ALA A 119 -5.42 -10.75 4.84
N HIS A 120 -6.59 -10.50 4.24
CA HIS A 120 -7.20 -9.17 4.20
C HIS A 120 -8.01 -8.79 5.46
N VAL A 121 -8.54 -9.76 6.21
CA VAL A 121 -9.38 -9.50 7.40
C VAL A 121 -8.66 -8.67 8.47
N VAL A 122 -7.33 -8.77 8.56
CA VAL A 122 -6.52 -7.95 9.48
C VAL A 122 -6.74 -6.47 9.20
N HIS A 123 -6.81 -6.06 7.93
CA HIS A 123 -7.08 -4.68 7.55
C HIS A 123 -8.47 -4.20 8.01
N HIS A 124 -9.48 -5.06 7.93
CA HIS A 124 -10.86 -4.77 8.36
C HIS A 124 -11.12 -4.93 9.86
N SER A 125 -10.11 -5.33 10.64
CA SER A 125 -10.29 -5.61 12.07
C SER A 125 -10.14 -4.41 12.99
N SER A 126 -9.86 -3.21 12.45
CA SER A 126 -9.83 -1.98 13.24
C SER A 126 -11.25 -1.50 13.53
N GLU A 127 -11.53 -1.21 14.80
CA GLU A 127 -12.81 -0.62 15.23
C GLU A 127 -12.76 0.92 15.18
N ARG A 128 -11.55 1.51 15.02
CA ARG A 128 -11.34 2.96 14.93
C ARG A 128 -10.68 3.35 13.62
N MET A 129 -11.47 3.87 12.70
CA MET A 129 -11.06 4.37 11.40
C MET A 129 -10.47 5.78 11.50
N ASN A 130 -9.20 5.86 11.89
CA ASN A 130 -8.38 7.08 11.80
C ASN A 130 -7.22 6.87 10.81
N PHE A 131 -6.41 7.89 10.52
CA PHE A 131 -5.34 7.74 9.52
C PHE A 131 -4.28 6.68 9.88
N SER A 132 -4.11 6.31 11.16
CA SER A 132 -3.17 5.23 11.51
C SER A 132 -3.64 3.84 11.03
N THR A 133 -4.94 3.66 10.75
CA THR A 133 -5.52 2.40 10.27
C THR A 133 -4.95 1.98 8.91
N ALA A 134 -4.43 2.93 8.12
CA ALA A 134 -3.72 2.62 6.88
C ALA A 134 -2.51 1.69 7.08
N PHE A 135 -1.86 1.76 8.26
CA PHE A 135 -0.72 0.89 8.61
C PHE A 135 -1.13 -0.52 9.03
N ARG A 136 -2.43 -0.81 9.16
CA ARG A 136 -2.94 -2.12 9.55
C ARG A 136 -2.89 -3.13 8.39
N GLN A 137 -1.66 -3.53 8.05
CA GLN A 137 -1.38 -4.48 6.97
C GLN A 137 -1.08 -5.87 7.55
N SER A 138 -1.47 -6.92 6.83
CA SER A 138 -1.24 -8.30 7.26
C SER A 138 0.08 -8.82 6.76
N LEU A 139 0.91 -9.40 7.63
CA LEU A 139 2.13 -10.08 7.22
C LEU A 139 1.92 -11.22 6.20
N MET A 140 0.69 -11.71 6.02
CA MET A 140 0.36 -12.75 5.04
C MET A 140 0.28 -12.24 3.60
N TYR A 141 0.18 -10.93 3.36
CA TYR A 141 -0.02 -10.39 2.01
C TYR A 141 0.96 -10.91 0.94
N PRO A 142 2.30 -10.93 1.16
CA PRO A 142 3.23 -11.48 0.16
C PRO A 142 3.06 -12.99 -0.07
N LEU A 143 2.62 -13.74 0.95
CA LEU A 143 2.35 -15.18 0.87
C LEU A 143 0.99 -15.49 0.24
N ALA A 144 0.03 -14.57 0.35
CA ALA A 144 -1.33 -14.72 -0.16
C ALA A 144 -1.44 -14.43 -1.67
N GLY A 145 -0.31 -14.09 -2.31
CA GLY A 145 -0.24 -13.89 -3.76
C GLY A 145 -0.76 -12.53 -4.21
N MET A 146 -0.73 -11.49 -3.36
CA MET A 146 -1.17 -10.14 -3.80
C MET A 146 -0.40 -9.67 -5.03
N TRP A 147 0.91 -9.93 -5.09
CA TRP A 147 1.78 -9.50 -6.18
C TRP A 147 1.36 -10.08 -7.53
N LEU A 148 0.68 -11.23 -7.57
CA LEU A 148 0.18 -11.83 -8.81
C LEU A 148 -0.74 -10.90 -9.61
N PHE A 149 -1.49 -10.02 -8.94
CA PHE A 149 -2.40 -9.08 -9.59
C PHE A 149 -1.70 -8.02 -10.44
N TRP A 150 -0.42 -7.74 -10.15
CA TRP A 150 0.37 -6.74 -10.87
C TRP A 150 1.28 -7.35 -11.94
N LEU A 151 1.30 -8.68 -12.11
CA LEU A 151 2.07 -9.32 -13.17
C LEU A 151 1.75 -8.83 -14.59
N PRO A 152 0.49 -8.47 -14.95
CA PRO A 152 0.21 -7.93 -16.28
C PRO A 152 0.82 -6.55 -16.55
N LEU A 153 1.41 -5.89 -15.53
CA LEU A 153 2.15 -4.63 -15.68
C LEU A 153 3.65 -4.81 -15.86
N VAL A 154 4.13 -6.06 -15.83
CA VAL A 154 5.54 -6.43 -16.05
C VAL A 154 5.85 -6.51 -17.53
#